data_AF-A0A6J3CAE3-F1
#
_entry.id   AF-A0A6J3CAE3-F1
#
_cell.length_a   1.000
_cell.length_b   1.000
_cell.length_c   1.000
_cell.angle_alpha   90.00
_cell.angle_beta   90.00
_cell.angle_gamma   90.00
#
_symmetry.space_group_name_H-M   'P 1'
#
loop_
_entity.id
_entity.type
_entity.pdbx_description
1 polymer ?
#
loop_
_entity_poly.entity_id
_entity_poly.type
_entity_poly.pdbx_seq_one_letter_code
_entity_poly.pdbx_strand_id
1 'polypeptide(L)'
;MKPQDDYRNGDGEEDSEAEEGGAPAALEDELSLHDAAAPARALAALNALRKSRQHYDVLLLAGGAELPAHRAVLAAASPYLRTMSLGEWSRRRLELGRAPPPDLYIPYT
;
A
#
# COMPACT_ATOMS: atom_id res chain seq x y z
N MET A 1 40.93 63.30 -5.79
CA MET A 1 39.90 64.37 -5.83
C MET A 1 38.60 63.79 -5.25
N LYS A 2 38.08 64.44 -4.20
CA LYS A 2 36.92 64.13 -3.32
C LYS A 2 35.54 64.22 -4.07
N PRO A 3 34.33 63.98 -3.48
CA PRO A 3 33.93 63.71 -2.06
C PRO A 3 32.94 62.50 -1.89
N GLN A 4 32.81 61.85 -0.73
CA GLN A 4 31.78 62.04 0.33
C GLN A 4 30.37 62.42 -0.15
N ASP A 5 29.38 61.55 0.12
CA ASP A 5 28.03 61.96 0.52
C ASP A 5 27.60 61.10 1.72
N ASP A 6 27.63 61.75 2.87
CA ASP A 6 27.03 61.34 4.11
C ASP A 6 25.53 61.63 4.02
N TYR A 7 24.66 60.61 4.01
CA TYR A 7 23.28 60.80 4.45
C TYR A 7 22.95 59.81 5.57
N ARG A 8 22.83 60.44 6.73
CA ARG A 8 22.53 59.91 8.05
C ARG A 8 21.05 60.15 8.32
N ASN A 9 20.42 59.12 8.89
CA ASN A 9 19.14 59.09 9.61
C ASN A 9 17.84 59.30 8.81
N GLY A 10 17.12 58.18 8.65
CA GLY A 10 15.67 58.11 8.74
C GLY A 10 15.34 57.02 9.77
N ASP A 11 15.44 57.40 11.03
CA ASP A 11 14.57 56.99 12.15
C ASP A 11 13.25 56.37 11.67
N GLY A 12 13.24 55.03 11.62
CA GLY A 12 12.02 54.25 11.49
C GLY A 12 11.31 54.25 12.84
N GLU A 13 10.41 55.22 13.03
CA GLU A 13 9.35 55.11 14.02
C GLU A 13 8.22 54.23 13.44
N GLU A 14 7.85 53.23 14.22
CA GLU A 14 6.73 52.33 14.02
C GLU A 14 5.42 53.12 14.13
N ASP A 15 4.51 52.93 13.18
CA ASP A 15 3.09 52.96 13.52
C ASP A 15 2.32 51.94 12.67
N SER A 16 1.54 51.16 13.40
CA SER A 16 0.82 49.97 13.00
C SER A 16 -0.45 50.29 12.21
N GLU A 17 -0.66 49.62 11.08
CA GLU A 17 -2.01 49.22 10.66
C GLU A 17 -1.97 47.77 10.20
N ALA A 18 -2.65 46.93 10.98
CA ALA A 18 -2.96 45.57 10.62
C ALA A 18 -3.86 45.59 9.39
N GLU A 19 -3.40 45.01 8.29
CA GLU A 19 -4.30 44.52 7.24
C GLU A 19 -4.01 43.04 7.03
N GLU A 20 -5.00 42.29 7.49
CA GLU A 20 -5.10 40.84 7.60
C GLU A 20 -5.29 40.25 6.19
N GLY A 21 -4.23 40.23 5.41
CA GLY A 21 -4.20 39.56 4.11
C GLY A 21 -3.87 38.09 4.26
N GLY A 22 -4.75 37.33 4.93
CA GLY A 22 -4.64 35.88 5.08
C GLY A 22 -4.24 35.21 3.77
N ALA A 23 -3.24 34.32 3.84
CA ALA A 23 -2.78 33.51 2.72
C ALA A 23 -3.98 33.00 1.91
N PRO A 24 -3.96 33.01 0.57
CA PRO A 24 -4.84 32.14 -0.17
C PRO A 24 -4.31 30.72 0.02
N ALA A 25 -4.46 30.18 1.22
CA ALA A 25 -4.70 28.76 1.42
C ALA A 25 -6.09 28.50 0.82
N ALA A 26 -6.18 28.64 -0.51
CA ALA A 26 -7.31 28.25 -1.31
C ALA A 26 -7.36 26.72 -1.25
N LEU A 27 -7.87 26.24 -0.12
CA LEU A 27 -8.67 25.04 0.08
C LEU A 27 -8.46 24.03 -1.05
N GLU A 28 -7.33 23.33 -1.01
CA GLU A 28 -7.24 22.02 -1.63
C GLU A 28 -8.13 21.12 -0.78
N ASP A 29 -9.44 21.12 -1.06
CA ASP A 29 -10.33 20.12 -0.49
C ASP A 29 -9.82 18.75 -0.97
N GLU A 30 -9.21 18.01 -0.05
CA GLU A 30 -8.67 16.68 -0.31
C GLU A 30 -9.85 15.74 -0.63
N LEU A 31 -10.12 15.55 -1.92
CA LEU A 31 -11.17 14.66 -2.38
C LEU A 31 -10.76 13.20 -2.09
N SER A 32 -11.50 12.55 -1.18
CA SER A 32 -11.35 11.12 -0.92
C SER A 32 -12.48 10.32 -1.60
N LEU A 33 -12.10 9.32 -2.40
CA LEU A 33 -13.05 8.38 -3.00
C LEU A 33 -13.15 7.12 -2.12
N HIS A 34 -14.33 6.85 -1.58
CA HIS A 34 -14.60 5.65 -0.81
C HIS A 34 -15.69 4.79 -1.48
N ASP A 35 -15.29 3.65 -2.03
CA ASP A 35 -16.21 2.61 -2.50
C ASP A 35 -16.15 1.40 -1.57
N ALA A 36 -17.16 1.27 -0.72
CA ALA A 36 -17.27 0.16 0.24
C ALA A 36 -17.33 -1.22 -0.44
N ALA A 37 -17.79 -1.29 -1.70
CA ALA A 37 -17.92 -2.54 -2.44
C ALA A 37 -16.65 -2.91 -3.24
N ALA A 38 -15.68 -2.00 -3.37
CA ALA A 38 -14.46 -2.24 -4.15
C ALA A 38 -13.67 -3.49 -3.71
N PRO A 39 -13.47 -3.77 -2.40
CA PRO A 39 -12.73 -4.96 -1.98
C PRO A 39 -13.41 -6.27 -2.38
N ALA A 40 -14.73 -6.35 -2.18
CA ALA A 40 -15.52 -7.54 -2.52
C ALA A 40 -15.51 -7.80 -4.03
N ARG A 41 -15.67 -6.73 -4.83
CA ARG A 41 -15.61 -6.78 -6.29
C ARG A 41 -14.25 -7.20 -6.80
N ALA A 42 -13.16 -6.67 -6.22
CA ALA A 42 -11.79 -7.07 -6.56
C ALA A 42 -11.54 -8.56 -6.26
N LEU A 43 -11.98 -9.05 -5.10
CA LEU A 43 -11.83 -10.46 -4.74
C LEU A 43 -12.63 -11.38 -5.66
N ALA A 44 -13.85 -10.99 -6.03
CA ALA A 44 -14.67 -11.72 -7.00
C ALA A 44 -13.99 -11.80 -8.37
N ALA A 45 -13.42 -10.69 -8.85
CA ALA A 45 -12.66 -10.64 -10.11
C ALA A 45 -11.42 -11.55 -10.07
N LEU A 46 -10.63 -11.50 -8.99
CA LEU A 46 -9.45 -12.36 -8.81
C LEU A 46 -9.83 -13.86 -8.79
N ASN A 47 -10.98 -14.22 -8.19
CA ASN A 47 -11.47 -15.60 -8.23
C ASN A 47 -11.94 -16.00 -9.64
N ALA A 48 -12.54 -15.09 -10.41
CA ALA A 48 -12.91 -15.34 -11.80
C ALA A 48 -11.66 -15.60 -12.66
N LEU A 49 -10.62 -14.77 -12.54
CA LEU A 49 -9.33 -14.96 -13.22
C LEU A 49 -8.68 -16.31 -12.86
N ARG A 50 -8.73 -16.69 -11.58
CA ARG A 50 -8.25 -18.00 -11.12
C ARG A 50 -8.99 -19.15 -11.82
N LYS A 51 -10.34 -19.09 -11.86
CA LYS A 51 -11.17 -20.11 -12.50
C LYS A 51 -10.96 -20.18 -14.01
N SER A 52 -10.72 -19.05 -14.66
CA SER A 52 -10.40 -18.99 -16.09
C SER A 52 -8.93 -19.30 -16.40
N ARG A 53 -8.12 -19.64 -15.39
CA ARG A 53 -6.68 -19.93 -15.49
C ARG A 53 -5.88 -18.77 -16.12
N GLN A 54 -6.22 -17.54 -15.77
CA GLN A 54 -5.54 -16.34 -16.24
C GLN A 54 -4.80 -15.64 -15.10
N HIS A 55 -3.65 -15.04 -15.43
CA HIS A 55 -2.83 -14.21 -14.53
C HIS A 55 -2.42 -14.88 -13.19
N TYR A 56 -2.52 -16.21 -13.10
CA TYR A 56 -2.01 -16.96 -11.96
C TYR A 56 -0.48 -17.04 -12.05
N ASP A 57 0.19 -16.94 -10.91
CA ASP A 57 1.65 -16.95 -10.78
C ASP A 57 2.14 -18.13 -9.92
N VAL A 58 1.23 -18.97 -9.44
CA VAL A 58 1.52 -20.21 -8.71
C VAL A 58 0.48 -21.29 -9.00
N LEU A 59 0.95 -22.54 -8.99
CA LEU A 59 0.11 -23.74 -9.05
C LEU A 59 0.33 -24.57 -7.78
N LEU A 60 -0.73 -24.75 -6.99
CA LEU A 60 -0.69 -25.57 -5.78
C LEU A 60 -1.06 -27.02 -6.12
N LEU A 61 -0.51 -27.98 -5.39
CA LEU A 61 -0.92 -29.37 -5.49
C LEU A 61 -1.61 -29.81 -4.21
N ALA A 62 -2.88 -30.16 -4.25
CA ALA A 62 -3.52 -30.73 -3.07
C ALA A 62 -4.11 -32.09 -3.44
N GLY A 63 -3.64 -33.16 -2.80
CA GLY A 63 -4.19 -34.50 -3.01
C GLY A 63 -4.19 -34.96 -4.47
N GLY A 64 -3.14 -34.63 -5.24
CA GLY A 64 -3.03 -34.97 -6.65
C GLY A 64 -3.77 -34.03 -7.61
N ALA A 65 -4.49 -33.02 -7.11
CA ALA A 65 -5.13 -32.00 -7.92
C ALA A 65 -4.29 -30.72 -8.02
N GLU A 66 -4.25 -30.13 -9.21
CA GLU A 66 -3.60 -28.85 -9.48
C GLU A 66 -4.58 -27.69 -9.33
N LEU A 67 -4.19 -26.69 -8.53
CA LEU A 67 -4.98 -25.50 -8.25
C LEU A 67 -4.20 -24.23 -8.65
N PRO A 68 -4.55 -23.54 -9.74
CA PRO A 68 -3.97 -22.24 -10.06
C PRO A 68 -4.41 -21.21 -9.03
N ALA A 69 -3.50 -20.32 -8.63
CA ALA A 69 -3.75 -19.29 -7.62
C ALA A 69 -2.82 -18.06 -7.80
N HIS A 70 -3.08 -17.02 -7.02
CA HIS A 70 -2.28 -15.80 -6.98
C HIS A 70 -1.51 -15.75 -5.65
N ARG A 71 -0.18 -15.66 -5.71
CA ARG A 71 0.69 -15.65 -4.52
C ARG A 71 0.36 -14.50 -3.58
N ALA A 72 0.07 -13.32 -4.12
CA ALA A 72 -0.33 -12.16 -3.33
C ALA A 72 -1.60 -12.42 -2.49
N VAL A 73 -2.61 -13.07 -3.08
CA VAL A 73 -3.87 -13.41 -2.39
C VAL A 73 -3.62 -14.46 -1.30
N LEU A 74 -2.81 -15.49 -1.60
CA LEU A 74 -2.45 -16.52 -0.64
C LEU A 74 -1.66 -15.95 0.54
N ALA A 75 -0.69 -15.09 0.28
CA ALA A 75 0.10 -14.39 1.29
C ALA A 75 -0.76 -13.42 2.12
N ALA A 76 -1.76 -12.76 1.54
CA ALA A 76 -2.70 -11.93 2.29
C ALA A 76 -3.56 -12.79 3.24
N ALA A 77 -4.08 -13.91 2.76
CA ALA A 77 -5.01 -14.76 3.50
C ALA A 77 -4.34 -15.69 4.53
N SER A 78 -3.04 -15.99 4.38
CA SER A 78 -2.33 -16.93 5.26
C SER A 78 -0.96 -16.38 5.69
N PRO A 79 -0.74 -16.13 7.00
CA PRO A 79 0.57 -15.74 7.51
C PRO A 79 1.67 -16.74 7.15
N TYR A 80 1.36 -18.03 7.11
CA TYR A 80 2.29 -19.08 6.73
C TYR A 80 2.80 -18.93 5.29
N LEU A 81 1.88 -18.68 4.36
CA LEU A 81 2.22 -18.50 2.96
C LEU A 81 2.92 -17.16 2.70
N ARG A 82 2.66 -16.15 3.54
CA ARG A 82 3.29 -14.84 3.45
C ARG A 82 4.79 -14.87 3.69
N THR A 83 5.27 -15.74 4.56
CA THR A 83 6.71 -15.84 4.88
C THR A 83 7.49 -16.70 3.89
N MET A 84 6.82 -17.35 2.92
CA MET A 84 7.51 -18.19 1.94
C MET A 84 8.30 -17.35 0.94
N SER A 85 9.58 -17.70 0.77
CA SER A 85 10.46 -17.14 -0.26
C SER A 85 10.06 -17.61 -1.66
N LEU A 86 10.43 -16.84 -2.69
CA LEU A 86 10.24 -17.21 -4.11
C LEU A 86 10.74 -18.64 -4.42
N GLY A 87 11.90 -19.01 -3.85
CA GLY A 87 12.46 -20.35 -4.02
C GLY A 87 11.61 -21.44 -3.38
N GLU A 88 10.95 -21.16 -2.26
CA GLU A 88 10.01 -22.08 -1.62
C GLU A 88 8.72 -22.22 -2.42
N TRP A 89 8.19 -21.14 -3.03
CA TRP A 89 7.06 -21.23 -3.95
C TRP A 89 7.36 -22.10 -5.19
N SER A 90 8.59 -22.02 -5.72
CA SER A 90 9.00 -22.78 -6.91
C SER A 90 9.40 -24.23 -6.62
N ARG A 91 10.11 -24.49 -5.51
CA ARG A 91 10.54 -25.86 -5.13
C ARG A 91 9.40 -26.69 -4.57
N ARG A 92 8.38 -26.04 -4.04
CA ARG A 92 7.28 -26.66 -3.31
C ARG A 92 6.04 -26.50 -4.17
N ARG A 93 5.96 -27.29 -5.25
CA ARG A 93 4.70 -27.69 -5.90
C ARG A 93 3.83 -28.16 -4.72
N LEU A 94 3.02 -27.25 -4.17
CA LEU A 94 2.78 -27.21 -2.72
C LEU A 94 1.83 -28.34 -2.37
N GLU A 95 2.35 -29.54 -2.10
CA GLU A 95 1.62 -30.73 -1.69
C GLU A 95 0.89 -30.47 -0.37
N LEU A 96 -0.25 -29.78 -0.42
CA LEU A 96 -1.12 -29.42 0.70
C LEU A 96 -1.85 -30.65 1.30
N GLY A 97 -1.36 -31.86 1.04
CA GLY A 97 -1.89 -33.11 1.58
C GLY A 97 -1.21 -33.60 2.86
N ARG A 98 -0.13 -32.94 3.32
CA ARG A 98 0.50 -33.26 4.61
C ARG A 98 0.13 -32.19 5.62
N ALA A 99 -0.44 -32.60 6.75
CA ALA A 99 -0.76 -31.70 7.85
C ALA A 99 0.45 -30.80 8.17
N PRO A 100 0.24 -29.49 8.43
CA PRO A 100 1.33 -28.62 8.85
C PRO A 100 2.00 -29.22 10.09
N PRO A 101 3.33 -29.09 10.25
CA PRO A 101 3.99 -29.51 11.48
C PRO A 101 3.30 -28.84 12.68
N PRO A 102 3.14 -29.54 13.81
CA PRO A 102 2.36 -29.08 14.96
C PRO A 102 2.82 -27.71 15.49
N ASP A 103 4.06 -27.33 15.22
CA ASP A 103 4.71 -26.10 15.64
C ASP A 103 4.18 -24.83 14.92
N LEU A 104 3.32 -25.01 13.92
CA LEU A 104 2.79 -23.93 13.09
C LEU A 104 1.32 -23.59 13.40
N TYR A 105 0.76 -24.12 14.49
CA TYR A 105 -0.55 -23.71 14.99
C TYR A 105 -0.42 -22.36 15.71
N ILE A 106 -0.51 -21.27 14.95
CA ILE A 106 -0.67 -19.93 15.54
C ILE A 106 -2.17 -19.75 15.81
N PRO A 107 -2.61 -19.60 17.07
CA PRO A 107 -4.02 -19.36 17.36
C PRO A 107 -4.44 -18.04 16.71
N TYR A 108 -5.60 -18.05 16.05
CA TYR A 108 -6.27 -16.82 15.62
C TYR A 108 -6.68 -16.05 16.89
N THR A 109 -6.07 -14.90 17.12
CA THR A 109 -6.59 -13.84 18.01
C THR A 109 -7.33 -12.82 17.17
#